data_AF-A0A3N5KKA9-F1
#
_entry.id   AF-A0A3N5KKA9-F1
#
_cell.length_a   1.000
_cell.length_b   1.000
_cell.length_c   1.000
_cell.angle_alpha   90.00
_cell.angle_beta   90.00
_cell.angle_gamma   90.00
#
_symmetry.space_group_name_H-M   'P 1'
#
loop_
_entity.id
_entity.type
_entity.pdbx_description
1 polymer ?
#
loop_
_entity_poly.entity_id
_entity_poly.type
_entity_poly.pdbx_seq_one_letter_code
_entity_poly.pdbx_strand_id
1 'polypeptide(L)'
;MADGPPDTPRRPAGAGRVPPHNLDAEASLLGAMLLSASAIASAVEVVSRDDFYKPAHGHIFEAITSLYGSGEAIDPVTVAEELRRANLLDAIGGPTVLVDLQATTPAISNAAGYAHIVEEHALLRRLIGVAGEIAELGYSLPDDVTKAVDRAEAMVYDVAQRRVADTMSPVHDLLEVSLSRLEQLYDRGESITGLPTGYNDLDELLSGLQPSSLVVVGARPSVGKCVAWDTPILDPVTGALRTAAEFHRLGVSGQPVAVASLGGDGSLRVVAPEAFVDDGIKPVFRVRTRSGREVRTTISHPFLTERGWLPLGDLGVGVRVAVPHALPFFGTDRLPAAEVVLLAHLVGHGHRVAGGAVFANTSPTVVADLVVHADGQGVRAVPLPSGHVAYRVVAKARGRDRIEVVAARHGLLGVANDRGIPDAVFRLPHDQLALFLGRLFATAGGARAAARGAGRIRFLTASRPMAQGVQHLLLRFGVAAAVREKRMCEQGVTHDLFELEVTDATDIRAFCDQFEVVGQERSFEVLSRRAGGAGSGLAVGARAKWPRGGAVDTASSGRRPAGQVLERAPDPRALQNSALWDEIVEIAYDGMEQVYDLTVPVTHNFVAGDVF
;
A
#
# COMPACT_ATOMS: atom_id res chain seq x y z
N MET A 1 -35.52 -26.77 -81.84
CA MET A 1 -34.76 -25.69 -82.51
C MET A 1 -34.11 -24.89 -81.42
N ALA A 2 -32.78 -24.79 -81.48
CA ALA A 2 -31.92 -24.31 -80.39
C ALA A 2 -32.04 -22.80 -80.21
N ASP A 3 -32.20 -22.38 -78.96
CA ASP A 3 -32.11 -20.99 -78.52
C ASP A 3 -30.62 -20.67 -78.30
N GLY A 4 -30.07 -19.78 -79.11
CA GLY A 4 -28.65 -19.39 -79.04
C GLY A 4 -28.35 -18.54 -77.80
N PRO A 5 -27.12 -18.58 -77.26
CA PRO A 5 -26.76 -17.75 -76.11
C PRO A 5 -26.71 -16.26 -76.51
N PRO A 6 -27.07 -15.34 -75.59
CA PRO A 6 -27.12 -13.92 -75.87
C PRO A 6 -25.72 -13.32 -76.06
N ASP A 7 -25.67 -12.38 -77.00
CA ASP A 7 -24.53 -11.59 -77.45
C ASP A 7 -23.83 -10.86 -76.28
N THR A 8 -22.63 -11.30 -75.90
CA THR A 8 -21.79 -10.60 -74.93
C THR A 8 -21.22 -9.33 -75.59
N PRO A 9 -21.40 -8.14 -75.01
CA PRO A 9 -20.85 -6.91 -75.59
C PRO A 9 -19.32 -6.98 -75.61
N ARG A 10 -18.74 -6.97 -76.81
CA ARG A 10 -17.31 -6.80 -77.02
C ARG A 10 -16.86 -5.49 -76.37
N ARG A 11 -16.04 -5.58 -75.33
CA ARG A 11 -15.36 -4.43 -74.72
C ARG A 11 -14.48 -3.73 -75.77
N PRO A 12 -14.48 -2.39 -75.83
CA PRO A 12 -13.69 -1.66 -76.81
C PRO A 12 -12.20 -1.86 -76.52
N ALA A 13 -11.44 -2.25 -77.54
CA ALA A 13 -9.99 -2.19 -77.54
C ALA A 13 -9.54 -0.73 -77.76
N GLY A 14 -8.57 -0.26 -76.99
CA GLY A 14 -7.78 0.95 -77.30
C GLY A 14 -8.15 2.23 -76.54
N ALA A 15 -7.87 2.29 -75.24
CA ALA A 15 -7.50 3.52 -74.52
C ALA A 15 -6.60 3.10 -73.34
N GLY A 16 -5.41 3.69 -73.21
CA GLY A 16 -4.39 3.28 -72.23
C GLY A 16 -4.96 3.22 -70.82
N ARG A 17 -5.00 2.02 -70.24
CA ARG A 17 -5.43 1.84 -68.84
C ARG A 17 -4.31 2.36 -67.95
N VAL A 18 -4.57 3.43 -67.22
CA VAL A 18 -3.63 3.94 -66.23
C VAL A 18 -3.62 2.97 -65.03
N PRO A 19 -2.45 2.54 -64.55
CA PRO A 19 -2.38 1.68 -63.36
C PRO A 19 -3.04 2.35 -62.13
N PRO A 20 -3.66 1.58 -61.22
CA PRO A 20 -4.30 2.12 -60.01
C PRO A 20 -3.35 2.99 -59.18
N HIS A 21 -3.79 4.19 -58.83
CA HIS A 21 -3.02 5.13 -58.01
C HIS A 21 -3.95 6.08 -57.25
N ASN A 22 -3.46 6.63 -56.14
CA ASN A 22 -4.14 7.68 -55.40
C ASN A 22 -3.11 8.73 -54.95
N LEU A 23 -2.97 9.78 -55.76
CA LEU A 23 -1.98 10.83 -55.52
C LEU A 23 -2.28 11.67 -54.27
N ASP A 24 -3.56 11.81 -53.92
CA ASP A 24 -3.99 12.57 -52.74
C ASP A 24 -3.62 11.82 -51.46
N ALA A 25 -3.74 10.50 -51.45
CA ALA A 25 -3.30 9.65 -50.35
C ALA A 25 -1.78 9.66 -50.19
N GLU A 26 -1.02 9.57 -51.30
CA GLU A 26 0.44 9.68 -51.26
C GLU A 26 0.91 11.04 -50.73
N ALA A 27 0.29 12.13 -51.19
CA ALA A 27 0.61 13.48 -50.73
C ALA A 27 0.27 13.68 -49.25
N SER A 28 -0.90 13.21 -48.83
CA SER A 28 -1.36 13.31 -47.43
C SER A 28 -0.52 12.47 -46.47
N LEU A 29 -0.01 11.31 -46.92
CA LEU A 29 0.88 10.47 -46.14
C LEU A 29 2.23 11.16 -45.92
N LEU A 30 2.86 11.64 -47.00
CA LEU A 30 4.17 12.31 -46.92
C LEU A 30 4.09 13.60 -46.09
N GLY A 31 3.04 14.39 -46.25
CA GLY A 31 2.88 15.60 -45.44
C GLY A 31 2.56 15.28 -43.97
N ALA A 32 1.83 14.20 -43.66
CA ALA A 32 1.68 13.73 -42.27
C ALA A 32 3.02 13.30 -41.66
N MET A 33 3.86 12.62 -42.43
CA MET A 33 5.22 12.22 -42.02
C MET A 33 6.12 13.44 -41.76
N LEU A 34 6.03 14.50 -42.58
CA LEU A 34 6.76 15.76 -42.38
C LEU A 34 6.29 16.55 -41.13
N LEU A 35 5.11 16.24 -40.60
CA LEU A 35 4.52 16.93 -39.45
C LEU A 35 4.67 16.16 -38.13
N SER A 36 4.90 14.84 -38.17
CA SER A 36 4.92 14.03 -36.96
C SER A 36 5.75 12.74 -37.08
N ALA A 37 6.61 12.52 -36.09
CA ALA A 37 7.39 11.29 -35.96
C ALA A 37 6.52 10.03 -35.73
N SER A 38 5.35 10.16 -35.09
CA SER A 38 4.45 9.01 -34.91
C SER A 38 3.79 8.59 -36.22
N ALA A 39 3.54 9.53 -37.14
CA ALA A 39 3.06 9.22 -38.48
C ALA A 39 4.10 8.46 -39.31
N ILE A 40 5.39 8.76 -39.11
CA ILE A 40 6.51 8.03 -39.75
C ILE A 40 6.55 6.59 -39.26
N ALA A 41 6.49 6.38 -37.94
CA ALA A 41 6.49 5.04 -37.36
C ALA A 41 5.36 4.17 -37.94
N SER A 42 4.15 4.71 -38.04
CA SER A 42 3.01 3.99 -38.64
C SER A 42 3.14 3.77 -40.16
N ALA A 43 3.79 4.68 -40.89
CA ALA A 43 3.94 4.56 -42.33
C ALA A 43 4.97 3.50 -42.73
N VAL A 44 6.11 3.44 -42.03
CA VAL A 44 7.22 2.51 -42.31
C VAL A 44 6.80 1.04 -42.09
N GLU A 45 5.83 0.77 -41.22
CA GLU A 45 5.28 -0.57 -41.03
C GLU A 45 4.47 -1.09 -42.22
N VAL A 46 3.95 -0.20 -43.08
CA VAL A 46 2.93 -0.54 -44.09
C VAL A 46 3.41 -0.34 -45.52
N VAL A 47 4.22 0.69 -45.79
CA VAL A 47 4.64 1.05 -47.16
C VAL A 47 6.15 1.16 -47.30
N SER A 48 6.62 0.89 -48.51
CA SER A 48 8.01 1.06 -48.96
C SER A 48 8.10 2.11 -50.06
N ARG A 49 9.33 2.55 -50.39
CA ARG A 49 9.60 3.52 -51.47
C ARG A 49 8.96 3.12 -52.81
N ASP A 50 8.95 1.82 -53.13
CA ASP A 50 8.44 1.30 -54.41
C ASP A 50 6.90 1.29 -54.49
N ASP A 51 6.21 1.53 -53.38
CA ASP A 51 4.75 1.55 -53.31
C ASP A 51 4.13 2.87 -53.79
N PHE A 52 4.95 3.90 -54.01
CA PHE A 52 4.50 5.19 -54.54
C PHE A 52 4.37 5.15 -56.07
N TYR A 53 3.28 5.69 -56.60
CA TYR A 53 3.06 5.82 -58.04
C TYR A 53 3.94 6.91 -58.65
N LYS A 54 4.11 8.04 -57.95
CA LYS A 54 5.04 9.10 -58.36
C LYS A 54 6.44 8.79 -57.84
N PRO A 55 7.45 8.65 -58.71
CA PRO A 55 8.84 8.44 -58.28
C PRO A 55 9.34 9.55 -57.32
N ALA A 56 8.90 10.79 -57.55
CA ALA A 56 9.23 11.92 -56.66
C ALA A 56 8.76 11.69 -55.21
N HIS A 57 7.57 11.12 -55.02
CA HIS A 57 7.05 10.79 -53.69
C HIS A 57 7.86 9.67 -53.02
N GLY A 58 8.26 8.65 -53.79
CA GLY A 58 9.13 7.58 -53.28
C GLY A 58 10.48 8.09 -52.80
N HIS A 59 11.10 9.05 -53.50
CA HIS A 59 12.35 9.68 -53.06
C HIS A 59 12.19 10.51 -51.79
N ILE A 60 11.06 11.22 -51.65
CA ILE A 60 10.75 11.99 -50.43
C ILE A 60 10.55 11.03 -49.24
N PHE A 61 9.84 9.92 -49.43
CA PHE A 61 9.67 8.88 -48.42
C PHE A 61 11.01 8.33 -47.93
N GLU A 62 11.89 7.95 -48.86
CA GLU A 62 13.22 7.43 -48.56
C GLU A 62 14.06 8.42 -47.74
N ALA A 63 14.08 9.69 -48.14
CA ALA A 63 14.79 10.74 -47.39
C ALA A 63 14.25 10.91 -45.97
N ILE A 64 12.92 10.88 -45.78
CA ILE A 64 12.30 10.95 -44.45
C ILE A 64 12.70 9.73 -43.60
N THR A 65 12.66 8.52 -44.17
CA THR A 65 13.00 7.29 -43.44
C THR A 65 14.49 7.21 -43.08
N SER A 66 15.38 7.73 -43.94
CA SER A 66 16.82 7.81 -43.67
C SER A 66 17.11 8.70 -42.46
N LEU A 67 16.53 9.91 -42.44
CA LEU A 67 16.67 10.85 -41.31
C LEU A 67 16.04 10.32 -40.02
N TYR A 68 14.93 9.59 -40.12
CA TYR A 68 14.31 8.93 -38.97
C TYR A 68 15.21 7.84 -38.37
N GLY A 69 15.87 7.05 -39.22
CA GLY A 69 16.82 6.01 -38.79
C GLY A 69 18.08 6.57 -38.13
N SER A 70 18.54 7.77 -38.52
CA SER A 70 19.68 8.45 -37.90
C SER A 70 19.31 9.26 -36.64
N GLY A 71 18.03 9.35 -36.30
CA GLY A 71 17.54 10.12 -35.15
C GLY A 71 17.58 11.64 -35.35
N GLU A 72 17.65 12.11 -36.59
CA GLU A 72 17.67 13.54 -36.93
C GLU A 72 16.25 14.15 -36.94
N ALA A 73 16.17 15.48 -36.78
CA ALA A 73 14.90 16.18 -36.84
C ALA A 73 14.36 16.21 -38.28
N ILE A 74 13.06 15.93 -38.45
CA ILE A 74 12.44 15.79 -39.75
C ILE A 74 11.50 16.97 -39.97
N ASP A 75 11.87 17.82 -40.92
CA ASP A 75 11.10 18.96 -41.38
C ASP A 75 11.41 19.24 -42.86
N PRO A 76 10.63 20.09 -43.55
CA PRO A 76 10.86 20.37 -44.98
C PRO A 76 12.27 20.89 -45.32
N VAL A 77 12.98 21.53 -44.37
CA VAL A 77 14.34 22.03 -44.59
C VAL A 77 15.35 20.89 -44.49
N THR A 78 15.24 20.04 -43.47
CA THR A 78 16.16 18.90 -43.29
C THR A 78 15.98 17.85 -44.39
N VAL A 79 14.74 17.57 -44.80
CA VAL A 79 14.46 16.69 -45.94
C VAL A 79 14.95 17.28 -47.26
N ALA A 80 14.83 18.59 -47.46
CA ALA A 80 15.37 19.24 -48.67
C ALA A 80 16.91 19.16 -48.73
N GLU A 81 17.59 19.28 -47.59
CA GLU A 81 19.05 19.14 -47.52
C GLU A 81 19.49 17.70 -47.84
N GLU A 82 18.79 16.70 -47.29
CA GLU A 82 19.10 15.29 -47.58
C GLU A 82 18.87 14.95 -49.06
N LEU A 83 17.77 15.43 -49.65
CA LEU A 83 17.50 15.29 -51.09
C LEU A 83 18.51 16.05 -51.96
N ARG A 84 19.05 17.17 -51.48
CA ARG A 84 20.11 17.92 -52.17
C ARG A 84 21.41 17.15 -52.17
N ARG A 85 21.81 16.55 -51.04
CA ARG A 85 22.99 15.69 -50.93
C ARG A 85 22.90 14.48 -51.87
N ALA A 86 21.71 13.94 -52.05
CA ALA A 86 21.44 12.85 -52.98
C ALA A 86 21.32 13.30 -54.46
N ASN A 87 21.43 14.60 -54.78
CA ASN A 87 21.19 15.18 -56.11
C ASN A 87 19.78 14.91 -56.68
N LEU A 88 18.77 14.77 -55.81
CA LEU A 88 17.38 14.48 -56.20
C LEU A 88 16.42 15.66 -55.99
N LEU A 89 16.86 16.73 -55.30
CA LEU A 89 16.00 17.88 -54.98
C LEU A 89 15.40 18.57 -56.21
N ASP A 90 16.20 18.75 -57.27
CA ASP A 90 15.71 19.38 -58.51
C ASP A 90 14.77 18.44 -59.28
N ALA A 91 15.00 17.12 -59.18
CA ALA A 91 14.19 16.10 -59.86
C ALA A 91 12.77 15.97 -59.26
N ILE A 92 12.60 16.30 -57.97
CA ILE A 92 11.28 16.31 -57.33
C ILE A 92 10.50 17.62 -57.53
N GLY A 93 11.08 18.62 -58.21
CA GLY A 93 10.45 19.93 -58.43
C GLY A 93 10.87 21.03 -57.44
N GLY A 94 11.93 20.81 -56.68
CA GLY A 94 12.50 21.79 -55.75
C GLY A 94 11.87 21.78 -54.35
N PRO A 95 12.36 22.65 -53.44
CA PRO A 95 11.97 22.63 -52.03
C PRO A 95 10.51 23.05 -51.77
N THR A 96 9.86 23.75 -52.73
CA THR A 96 8.47 24.18 -52.61
C THR A 96 7.50 23.02 -52.50
N VAL A 97 7.82 21.88 -53.14
CA VAL A 97 6.97 20.68 -53.11
C VAL A 97 6.81 20.13 -51.69
N LEU A 98 7.85 20.19 -50.85
CA LEU A 98 7.77 19.73 -49.46
C LEU A 98 6.87 20.61 -48.60
N VAL A 99 6.85 21.92 -48.87
CA VAL A 99 5.96 22.88 -48.21
C VAL A 99 4.51 22.66 -48.65
N ASP A 100 4.29 22.40 -49.93
CA ASP A 100 2.96 22.12 -50.47
C ASP A 100 2.38 20.81 -49.93
N LEU A 101 3.20 19.76 -49.78
CA LEU A 101 2.81 18.49 -49.14
C LEU A 101 2.39 18.69 -47.68
N GLN A 102 3.14 19.51 -46.94
CA GLN A 102 2.79 19.86 -45.57
C GLN A 102 1.46 20.62 -45.49
N ALA A 103 1.23 21.57 -46.41
CA ALA A 103 0.02 22.39 -46.45
C ALA A 103 -1.24 21.63 -46.90
N THR A 104 -1.09 20.59 -47.69
CA THR A 104 -2.20 19.80 -48.26
C THR A 104 -2.66 18.64 -47.37
N THR A 105 -1.98 18.38 -46.25
CA THR A 105 -2.30 17.26 -45.35
C THR A 105 -3.55 17.53 -44.51
N PRO A 106 -4.65 16.79 -44.70
CA PRO A 106 -5.91 17.08 -44.01
C PRO A 106 -5.91 16.70 -42.53
N ALA A 107 -5.24 15.60 -42.17
CA ALA A 107 -5.18 15.11 -40.78
C ALA A 107 -3.96 14.20 -40.55
N ILE A 108 -3.09 14.59 -39.61
CA ILE A 108 -1.89 13.83 -39.21
C ILE A 108 -2.27 12.49 -38.55
N SER A 109 -3.37 12.48 -37.79
CA SER A 109 -3.82 11.32 -37.03
C SER A 109 -4.27 10.14 -37.90
N ASN A 110 -4.44 10.32 -39.21
CA ASN A 110 -4.86 9.27 -40.15
C ASN A 110 -3.72 8.76 -41.06
N ALA A 111 -2.45 8.94 -40.65
CA ALA A 111 -1.31 8.47 -41.44
C ALA A 111 -1.39 6.99 -41.82
N ALA A 112 -1.77 6.11 -40.88
CA ALA A 112 -1.96 4.69 -41.14
C ALA A 112 -3.04 4.40 -42.21
N GLY A 113 -4.14 5.16 -42.19
CA GLY A 113 -5.19 5.03 -43.19
C GLY A 113 -4.72 5.42 -44.60
N TYR A 114 -3.93 6.49 -44.73
CA TYR A 114 -3.35 6.87 -46.02
C TYR A 114 -2.30 5.85 -46.49
N ALA A 115 -1.48 5.31 -45.57
CA ALA A 115 -0.51 4.27 -45.89
C ALA A 115 -1.17 3.00 -46.47
N HIS A 116 -2.27 2.54 -45.88
CA HIS A 116 -3.03 1.40 -46.42
C HIS A 116 -3.61 1.67 -47.81
N ILE A 117 -4.10 2.88 -48.07
CA ILE A 117 -4.60 3.24 -49.41
C ILE A 117 -3.47 3.15 -50.44
N VAL A 118 -2.26 3.62 -50.10
CA VAL A 118 -1.09 3.52 -50.99
C VAL A 118 -0.68 2.06 -51.20
N GLU A 119 -0.61 1.26 -50.13
CA GLU A 119 -0.32 -0.19 -50.15
C GLU A 119 -1.29 -0.95 -51.07
N GLU A 120 -2.60 -0.73 -50.93
CA GLU A 120 -3.64 -1.39 -51.73
C GLU A 120 -3.48 -1.10 -53.22
N HIS A 121 -3.24 0.17 -53.58
CA HIS A 121 -3.04 0.55 -54.97
C HIS A 121 -1.71 -0.01 -55.52
N ALA A 122 -0.65 -0.03 -54.72
CA ALA A 122 0.62 -0.63 -55.10
C ALA A 122 0.51 -2.14 -55.34
N LEU A 123 -0.25 -2.85 -54.50
CA LEU A 123 -0.54 -4.27 -54.66
C LEU A 123 -1.28 -4.55 -55.98
N LEU A 124 -2.31 -3.74 -56.28
CA LEU A 124 -3.02 -3.85 -57.56
C LEU A 124 -2.12 -3.56 -58.76
N ARG A 125 -1.21 -2.58 -58.66
CA ARG A 125 -0.22 -2.31 -59.73
C ARG A 125 0.73 -3.48 -59.95
N ARG A 126 1.24 -4.09 -58.88
CA ARG A 126 2.09 -5.28 -58.98
C ARG A 126 1.36 -6.45 -59.60
N LEU A 127 0.10 -6.68 -59.20
CA LEU A 127 -0.72 -7.74 -59.79
C LEU A 127 -0.91 -7.54 -61.30
N ILE A 128 -1.10 -6.30 -61.76
CA ILE A 128 -1.15 -5.97 -63.18
C ILE A 128 0.18 -6.27 -63.88
N GLY A 129 1.31 -5.92 -63.25
CA GLY A 129 2.65 -6.23 -63.76
C GLY A 129 2.86 -7.74 -63.94
N VAL A 130 2.59 -8.52 -62.89
CA VAL A 130 2.68 -9.98 -62.91
C VAL A 130 1.73 -10.59 -63.94
N ALA A 131 0.50 -10.09 -64.06
CA ALA A 131 -0.43 -10.56 -65.09
C ALA A 131 0.09 -10.28 -66.51
N GLY A 132 0.79 -9.16 -66.72
CA GLY A 132 1.47 -8.85 -67.97
C GLY A 132 2.61 -9.82 -68.27
N GLU A 133 3.47 -10.09 -67.29
CA GLU A 133 4.57 -11.05 -67.45
C GLU A 133 4.07 -12.49 -67.67
N ILE A 134 3.00 -12.91 -66.99
CA ILE A 134 2.34 -14.20 -67.22
C ILE A 134 1.77 -14.27 -68.64
N ALA A 135 1.20 -13.17 -69.15
CA ALA A 135 0.73 -13.11 -70.53
C ALA A 135 1.90 -13.27 -71.53
N GLU A 136 3.03 -12.61 -71.30
CA GLU A 136 4.25 -12.76 -72.12
C GLU A 136 4.84 -14.18 -72.05
N LEU A 137 4.82 -14.82 -70.88
CA LEU A 137 5.14 -16.24 -70.72
C LEU A 137 4.24 -17.13 -71.59
N GLY A 138 2.96 -16.80 -71.71
CA GLY A 138 2.02 -17.51 -72.57
C GLY A 138 2.27 -17.31 -74.07
N TYR A 139 2.70 -16.11 -74.50
CA TYR A 139 2.99 -15.81 -75.91
C TYR A 139 4.34 -16.37 -76.38
N SER A 140 5.29 -16.62 -75.48
CA SER A 140 6.66 -17.02 -75.81
C SER A 140 6.85 -18.52 -76.13
N LEU A 141 5.79 -19.34 -76.13
CA LEU A 141 5.81 -20.79 -76.45
C LEU A 141 6.95 -21.55 -75.71
N PRO A 142 6.87 -21.72 -74.37
CA PRO A 142 7.92 -22.37 -73.59
C PRO A 142 8.11 -23.86 -73.94
N ASP A 143 9.36 -24.35 -73.96
CA ASP A 143 9.68 -25.76 -74.22
C ASP A 143 9.12 -26.73 -73.14
N ASP A 144 8.88 -26.21 -71.94
CA ASP A 144 8.32 -26.95 -70.79
C ASP A 144 7.14 -26.17 -70.18
N VAL A 145 5.93 -26.56 -70.60
CA VAL A 145 4.68 -25.91 -70.18
C VAL A 145 4.46 -26.02 -68.67
N THR A 146 4.86 -27.13 -68.05
CA THR A 146 4.71 -27.34 -66.60
C THR A 146 5.53 -26.33 -65.82
N LYS A 147 6.81 -26.13 -66.20
CA LYS A 147 7.66 -25.11 -65.56
C LYS A 147 7.14 -23.68 -65.76
N ALA A 148 6.47 -23.40 -66.88
CA ALA A 148 5.87 -22.09 -67.11
C ALA A 148 4.68 -21.84 -66.18
N VAL A 149 3.86 -22.86 -65.91
CA VAL A 149 2.77 -22.79 -64.91
C VAL A 149 3.34 -22.65 -63.50
N ASP A 150 4.33 -23.44 -63.12
CA ASP A 150 4.98 -23.36 -61.80
C ASP A 150 5.58 -21.97 -61.56
N ARG A 151 6.19 -21.38 -62.59
CA ARG A 151 6.72 -20.00 -62.54
C ARG A 151 5.62 -18.96 -62.39
N ALA A 152 4.49 -19.12 -63.10
CA ALA A 152 3.35 -18.22 -62.95
C ALA A 152 2.73 -18.32 -61.54
N GLU A 153 2.63 -19.52 -60.96
CA GLU A 153 2.19 -19.72 -59.58
C GLU A 153 3.11 -19.02 -58.58
N ALA A 154 4.44 -19.19 -58.72
CA ALA A 154 5.43 -18.51 -57.88
C ALA A 154 5.31 -16.98 -57.96
N MET A 155 5.13 -16.43 -59.15
CA MET A 155 5.01 -14.97 -59.35
C MET A 155 3.74 -14.40 -58.70
N VAL A 156 2.61 -15.13 -58.76
CA VAL A 156 1.37 -14.72 -58.07
C VAL A 156 1.53 -14.86 -56.55
N TYR A 157 2.25 -15.88 -56.10
CA TYR A 157 2.53 -16.11 -54.69
C TYR A 157 3.41 -15.00 -54.08
N ASP A 158 4.45 -14.56 -54.78
CA ASP A 158 5.35 -13.49 -54.35
C ASP A 158 4.62 -12.14 -54.15
N VAL A 159 3.58 -11.87 -54.94
CA VAL A 159 2.74 -10.67 -54.78
C VAL A 159 2.00 -10.68 -53.44
N ALA A 160 1.70 -11.86 -52.88
CA ALA A 160 0.96 -12.01 -51.63
C ALA A 160 1.85 -12.01 -50.36
N GLN A 161 3.15 -12.29 -50.46
CA GLN A 161 4.01 -12.61 -49.30
C GLN A 161 4.83 -11.47 -48.68
N ARG A 162 4.82 -10.24 -49.22
CA ARG A 162 5.74 -9.16 -48.78
C ARG A 162 5.62 -8.71 -47.30
N ARG A 163 4.70 -9.27 -46.50
CA ARG A 163 4.60 -9.03 -45.04
C ARG A 163 5.57 -9.84 -44.16
N VAL A 164 6.30 -10.84 -44.69
CA VAL A 164 7.09 -11.77 -43.84
C VAL A 164 8.51 -12.04 -44.38
N ALA A 165 9.14 -11.07 -45.04
CA ALA A 165 10.48 -11.28 -45.63
C ALA A 165 11.65 -11.19 -44.62
N ASP A 166 11.47 -10.53 -43.47
CA ASP A 166 12.59 -10.26 -42.54
C ASP A 166 12.85 -11.35 -41.48
N THR A 167 12.19 -12.52 -41.54
CA THR A 167 12.29 -13.55 -40.47
C THR A 167 12.88 -14.89 -40.88
N MET A 168 13.29 -15.09 -42.14
CA MET A 168 13.93 -16.34 -42.56
C MET A 168 15.42 -16.15 -42.83
N SER A 169 16.25 -16.76 -41.98
CA SER A 169 17.71 -16.84 -42.12
C SER A 169 18.17 -18.31 -42.10
N PRO A 170 19.17 -18.70 -42.92
CA PRO A 170 19.76 -20.04 -42.86
C PRO A 170 20.32 -20.37 -41.47
N VAL A 171 20.10 -21.60 -40.99
CA VAL A 171 20.56 -22.04 -39.67
C VAL A 171 22.08 -21.93 -39.51
N HIS A 172 22.85 -22.12 -40.58
CA HIS A 172 24.31 -22.05 -40.53
C HIS A 172 24.83 -20.64 -40.21
N ASP A 173 24.19 -19.60 -40.73
CA ASP A 173 24.55 -18.20 -40.45
C ASP A 173 24.27 -17.85 -38.98
N LEU A 174 23.16 -18.35 -38.43
CA LEU A 174 22.81 -18.15 -37.02
C LEU A 174 23.72 -18.94 -36.06
N LEU A 175 24.21 -20.12 -36.48
CA LEU A 175 25.14 -20.94 -35.70
C LEU A 175 26.51 -20.27 -35.59
N GLU A 176 27.01 -19.67 -36.67
CA GLU A 176 28.30 -18.96 -36.66
C GLU A 176 28.27 -17.79 -35.66
N VAL A 177 27.22 -16.96 -35.72
CA VAL A 177 27.01 -15.85 -34.76
C VAL A 177 26.89 -16.35 -33.32
N SER A 178 26.20 -17.48 -33.09
CA SER A 178 26.00 -18.04 -31.76
C SER A 178 27.29 -18.63 -31.17
N LEU A 179 28.10 -19.31 -31.98
CA LEU A 179 29.39 -19.88 -31.57
C LEU A 179 30.40 -18.78 -31.25
N SER A 180 30.49 -17.74 -32.08
CA SER A 180 31.36 -16.58 -31.78
C SER A 180 30.96 -15.88 -30.48
N ARG A 181 29.65 -15.82 -30.16
CA ARG A 181 29.17 -15.27 -28.89
C ARG A 181 29.54 -16.14 -27.69
N LEU A 182 29.53 -17.47 -27.85
CA LEU A 182 29.97 -18.40 -26.80
C LEU A 182 31.47 -18.31 -26.54
N GLU A 183 32.29 -18.18 -27.59
CA GLU A 183 33.74 -17.99 -27.46
C GLU A 183 34.07 -16.69 -26.72
N GLN A 184 33.40 -15.58 -27.07
CA GLN A 184 33.58 -14.30 -26.37
C GLN A 184 33.20 -14.37 -24.88
N LEU A 185 32.17 -15.15 -24.51
CA LEU A 185 31.78 -15.35 -23.12
C LEU A 185 32.81 -16.22 -22.37
N TYR A 186 33.34 -17.25 -23.02
CA TYR A 186 34.39 -18.11 -22.47
C TYR A 186 35.68 -17.32 -22.20
N ASP A 187 36.11 -16.49 -23.15
CA ASP A 187 37.34 -15.71 -23.05
C ASP A 187 37.31 -14.62 -21.96
N ARG A 188 36.12 -14.11 -21.62
CA ARG A 188 35.96 -13.10 -20.54
C ARG A 188 36.10 -13.70 -19.14
N GLY A 189 35.91 -15.01 -18.97
CA GLY A 189 36.05 -15.68 -17.67
C GLY A 189 35.06 -15.21 -16.59
N GLU A 190 34.01 -14.48 -16.98
CA GLU A 190 32.97 -13.98 -16.08
C GLU A 190 31.86 -15.03 -15.92
N SER A 191 31.42 -15.27 -14.68
CA SER A 191 30.32 -16.22 -14.39
C SER A 191 28.94 -15.69 -14.78
N ILE A 192 28.82 -14.38 -15.02
CA ILE A 192 27.57 -13.68 -15.32
C ILE A 192 27.54 -13.38 -16.82
N THR A 193 26.59 -13.98 -17.54
CA THR A 193 26.47 -13.84 -19.00
C THR A 193 25.60 -12.65 -19.41
N GLY A 194 24.72 -12.19 -18.52
CA GLY A 194 23.85 -11.03 -18.69
C GLY A 194 24.35 -9.78 -17.95
N LEU A 195 23.51 -8.74 -17.91
CA LEU A 195 23.79 -7.54 -17.12
C LEU A 195 23.65 -7.86 -15.61
N PRO A 196 24.68 -7.64 -14.78
CA PRO A 196 24.60 -7.96 -13.36
C PRO A 196 23.56 -7.08 -12.65
N THR A 197 22.79 -7.68 -11.75
CA THR A 197 21.80 -6.97 -10.90
C THR A 197 22.47 -6.29 -9.71
N GLY A 198 23.68 -6.73 -9.33
CA GLY A 198 24.41 -6.24 -8.16
C GLY A 198 24.08 -7.01 -6.88
N TYR A 199 23.26 -8.06 -6.97
CA TYR A 199 22.96 -9.00 -5.88
C TYR A 199 23.52 -10.38 -6.22
N ASN A 200 24.56 -10.81 -5.50
CA ASN A 200 25.29 -12.05 -5.79
C ASN A 200 24.36 -13.28 -5.92
N ASP A 201 23.45 -13.46 -4.97
CA ASP A 201 22.55 -14.61 -4.94
C ASP A 201 21.59 -14.62 -6.15
N LEU A 202 21.13 -13.44 -6.58
CA LEU A 202 20.23 -13.30 -7.71
C LEU A 202 20.97 -13.47 -9.04
N ASP A 203 22.18 -12.94 -9.12
CA ASP A 203 23.06 -13.07 -10.29
C ASP A 203 23.53 -14.52 -10.48
N GLU A 204 23.71 -15.29 -9.40
CA GLU A 204 23.98 -16.73 -9.47
C GLU A 204 22.79 -17.51 -10.04
N LEU A 205 21.57 -17.16 -9.63
CA LEU A 205 20.34 -17.82 -10.11
C LEU A 205 19.98 -17.47 -11.55
N LEU A 206 20.14 -16.20 -11.93
CA LEU A 206 19.73 -15.69 -13.24
C LEU A 206 20.86 -15.65 -14.27
N SER A 207 22.12 -15.78 -13.83
CA SER A 207 23.31 -15.46 -14.63
C SER A 207 23.28 -14.02 -15.17
N GLY A 208 22.70 -13.10 -14.41
CA GLY A 208 22.43 -11.72 -14.81
C GLY A 208 21.22 -11.56 -15.75
N LEU A 209 20.83 -10.33 -16.02
CA LEU A 209 19.69 -10.00 -16.87
C LEU A 209 20.07 -10.17 -18.34
N GLN A 210 19.46 -11.16 -18.99
CA GLN A 210 19.79 -11.54 -20.36
C GLN A 210 19.27 -10.52 -21.39
N PRO A 211 20.09 -10.11 -22.38
CA PRO A 211 19.64 -9.26 -23.47
C PRO A 211 18.49 -9.91 -24.24
N SER A 212 17.51 -9.10 -24.67
CA SER A 212 16.30 -9.55 -25.39
C SER A 212 15.31 -10.40 -24.57
N SER A 213 15.49 -10.51 -23.25
CA SER A 213 14.51 -11.09 -22.33
C SER A 213 13.63 -10.00 -21.71
N LEU A 214 12.32 -10.21 -21.67
CA LEU A 214 11.41 -9.38 -20.89
C LEU A 214 11.36 -9.91 -19.44
N VAL A 215 11.92 -9.13 -18.51
CA VAL A 215 11.89 -9.46 -17.07
C VAL A 215 10.75 -8.68 -16.41
N VAL A 216 9.70 -9.40 -16.00
CA VAL A 216 8.54 -8.81 -15.30
C VAL A 216 8.69 -9.04 -13.81
N VAL A 217 8.78 -7.95 -13.04
CA VAL A 217 8.79 -8.00 -11.57
C VAL A 217 7.37 -7.81 -11.06
N GLY A 218 6.81 -8.85 -10.45
CA GLY A 218 5.51 -8.82 -9.79
C GLY A 218 5.64 -9.00 -8.29
N ALA A 219 5.08 -8.08 -7.52
CA ALA A 219 4.89 -8.23 -6.08
C ALA A 219 3.41 -7.99 -5.74
N ARG A 220 2.88 -8.72 -4.75
CA ARG A 220 1.58 -8.34 -4.19
C ARG A 220 1.72 -6.96 -3.54
N PRO A 221 0.69 -6.09 -3.60
CA PRO A 221 0.63 -4.93 -2.71
C PRO A 221 0.88 -5.41 -1.27
N SER A 222 1.65 -4.64 -0.51
CA SER A 222 2.02 -4.94 0.89
C SER A 222 3.07 -6.01 1.16
N VAL A 223 3.71 -6.62 0.15
CA VAL A 223 4.88 -7.47 0.42
C VAL A 223 6.01 -6.60 0.99
N GLY A 224 6.43 -6.92 2.22
CA GLY A 224 7.47 -6.19 2.95
C GLY A 224 6.98 -4.99 3.78
N LYS A 225 5.68 -4.66 3.83
CA LYS A 225 5.15 -3.61 4.73
C LYS A 225 4.37 -4.29 5.84
N CYS A 226 5.07 -4.84 6.83
CA CYS A 226 4.45 -5.74 7.81
C CYS A 226 4.79 -5.33 9.25
N VAL A 227 3.95 -5.78 10.18
CA VAL A 227 4.15 -5.64 11.62
C VAL A 227 4.52 -7.00 12.22
N ALA A 228 5.22 -7.00 13.35
CA ALA A 228 5.59 -8.23 14.04
C ALA A 228 4.36 -8.97 14.56
N TRP A 229 4.46 -10.29 14.70
CA TRP A 229 3.36 -11.19 15.08
C TRP A 229 2.59 -10.79 16.35
N ASP A 230 3.27 -10.22 17.34
CA ASP A 230 2.70 -9.83 18.64
C ASP A 230 2.14 -8.40 18.67
N THR A 231 2.26 -7.66 17.56
CA THR A 231 1.86 -6.26 17.50
C THR A 231 0.38 -6.14 17.83
N PRO A 232 -0.01 -5.34 18.83
CA PRO A 232 -1.40 -5.23 19.25
C PRO A 232 -2.21 -4.39 18.25
N ILE A 233 -3.36 -4.92 17.84
CA ILE A 233 -4.33 -4.31 16.94
C ILE A 233 -5.69 -4.31 17.65
N LEU A 234 -6.37 -3.18 17.64
CA LEU A 234 -7.72 -3.05 18.19
C LEU A 234 -8.75 -3.49 17.15
N ASP A 235 -9.57 -4.47 17.52
CA ASP A 235 -10.81 -4.77 16.81
C ASP A 235 -11.91 -3.81 17.28
N PRO A 236 -12.32 -2.82 16.48
CA PRO A 236 -13.28 -1.80 16.88
C PRO A 236 -14.72 -2.34 17.00
N VAL A 237 -15.01 -3.54 16.49
CA VAL A 237 -16.33 -4.16 16.58
C VAL A 237 -16.49 -4.88 17.91
N THR A 238 -15.47 -5.64 18.33
CA THR A 238 -15.52 -6.41 19.58
C THR A 238 -14.90 -5.69 20.78
N GLY A 239 -14.11 -4.62 20.52
CA GLY A 239 -13.27 -3.95 21.52
C GLY A 239 -12.04 -4.76 21.92
N ALA A 240 -11.86 -5.97 21.40
CA ALA A 240 -10.73 -6.82 21.75
C ALA A 240 -9.42 -6.21 21.23
N LEU A 241 -8.38 -6.23 22.07
CA LEU A 241 -7.00 -6.00 21.64
C LEU A 241 -6.40 -7.36 21.31
N ARG A 242 -5.92 -7.55 20.09
CA ARG A 242 -5.41 -8.84 19.59
C ARG A 242 -4.07 -8.65 18.92
N THR A 243 -3.25 -9.68 18.93
CA THR A 243 -1.98 -9.67 18.19
C THR A 243 -2.22 -9.75 16.67
N ALA A 244 -1.28 -9.28 15.87
CA ALA A 244 -1.33 -9.39 14.41
C ALA A 244 -1.50 -10.85 13.94
N ALA A 245 -0.83 -11.81 14.60
CA ALA A 245 -0.97 -13.23 14.32
C ALA A 245 -2.38 -13.77 14.60
N GLU A 246 -3.04 -13.29 15.65
CA GLU A 246 -4.43 -13.64 15.95
C GLU A 246 -5.38 -13.03 14.92
N PHE A 247 -5.18 -11.76 14.53
CA PHE A 247 -5.95 -11.12 13.47
C PHE A 247 -5.87 -11.92 12.16
N HIS A 248 -4.66 -12.31 11.76
CA HIS A 248 -4.46 -13.18 10.58
C HIS A 248 -5.21 -14.51 10.72
N ARG A 249 -5.04 -15.22 11.84
CA ARG A 249 -5.69 -16.51 12.08
C ARG A 249 -7.21 -16.44 11.98
N LEU A 250 -7.81 -15.41 12.58
CA LEU A 250 -9.26 -15.19 12.57
C LEU A 250 -9.74 -14.86 11.15
N GLY A 251 -9.06 -13.91 10.48
CA GLY A 251 -9.41 -13.49 9.12
C GLY A 251 -9.35 -14.62 8.10
N VAL A 252 -8.26 -15.41 8.10
CA VAL A 252 -8.12 -16.57 7.20
C VAL A 252 -9.16 -17.66 7.49
N SER A 253 -9.59 -17.80 8.75
CA SER A 253 -10.68 -18.72 9.11
C SER A 253 -12.08 -18.24 8.71
N GLY A 254 -12.19 -17.05 8.10
CA GLY A 254 -13.45 -16.43 7.70
C GLY A 254 -14.23 -15.80 8.86
N GLN A 255 -13.61 -15.64 10.03
CA GLN A 255 -14.25 -14.92 11.13
C GLN A 255 -14.20 -13.41 10.85
N PRO A 256 -15.30 -12.68 11.09
CA PRO A 256 -15.34 -11.25 10.82
C PRO A 256 -14.41 -10.52 11.81
N VAL A 257 -13.48 -9.76 11.25
CA VAL A 257 -12.59 -8.86 11.99
C VAL A 257 -12.58 -7.51 11.29
N ALA A 258 -12.41 -6.44 12.07
CA ALA A 258 -12.28 -5.09 11.55
C ALA A 258 -11.08 -4.39 12.20
N VAL A 259 -10.63 -3.32 11.58
CA VAL A 259 -9.55 -2.46 12.09
C VAL A 259 -9.98 -1.01 12.06
N ALA A 260 -9.40 -0.22 12.97
CA ALA A 260 -9.49 1.24 12.90
C ALA A 260 -8.49 1.75 11.85
N SER A 261 -8.95 2.61 10.96
CA SER A 261 -8.16 3.15 9.85
C SER A 261 -8.37 4.65 9.69
N LEU A 262 -7.37 5.36 9.19
CA LEU A 262 -7.42 6.79 8.92
C LEU A 262 -7.88 7.06 7.48
N GLY A 263 -9.01 7.72 7.32
CA GLY A 263 -9.50 8.20 6.03
C GLY A 263 -8.68 9.38 5.51
N GLY A 264 -8.71 9.61 4.18
CA GLY A 264 -8.07 10.77 3.55
C GLY A 264 -8.61 12.14 4.01
N ASP A 265 -9.80 12.15 4.63
CA ASP A 265 -10.42 13.30 5.29
C ASP A 265 -9.97 13.48 6.75
N GLY A 266 -8.99 12.68 7.20
CA GLY A 266 -8.47 12.69 8.56
C GLY A 266 -9.43 12.11 9.60
N SER A 267 -10.52 11.46 9.21
CA SER A 267 -11.46 10.79 10.13
C SER A 267 -11.06 9.34 10.39
N LEU A 268 -11.34 8.83 11.60
CA LEU A 268 -11.22 7.41 11.90
C LEU A 268 -12.41 6.62 11.33
N ARG A 269 -12.12 5.53 10.66
CA ARG A 269 -13.09 4.62 10.02
C ARG A 269 -12.90 3.20 10.52
N VAL A 270 -13.99 2.44 10.54
CA VAL A 270 -13.98 1.00 10.85
C VAL A 270 -14.07 0.24 9.55
N VAL A 271 -13.01 -0.49 9.21
CA VAL A 271 -12.87 -1.16 7.91
C VAL A 271 -12.58 -2.65 8.13
N ALA A 272 -13.25 -3.52 7.37
CA ALA A 272 -12.91 -4.94 7.31
C ALA A 272 -11.76 -5.15 6.32
N PRO A 273 -10.65 -5.81 6.72
CA PRO A 273 -9.59 -6.18 5.77
C PRO A 273 -10.10 -7.14 4.68
N GLU A 274 -9.64 -6.94 3.45
CA GLU A 274 -9.95 -7.83 2.31
C GLU A 274 -8.98 -9.01 2.20
N ALA A 275 -7.75 -8.85 2.67
CA ALA A 275 -6.76 -9.92 2.68
C ALA A 275 -5.91 -9.88 3.96
N PHE A 276 -5.50 -11.07 4.37
CA PHE A 276 -4.67 -11.33 5.54
C PHE A 276 -3.37 -11.95 5.05
N VAL A 277 -2.26 -11.26 5.27
CA VAL A 277 -0.96 -11.63 4.70
C VAL A 277 -0.06 -12.15 5.81
N ASP A 278 0.40 -13.38 5.63
CA ASP A 278 1.58 -13.92 6.30
C ASP A 278 2.77 -13.77 5.34
N ASP A 279 3.77 -12.98 5.74
CA ASP A 279 4.94 -12.66 4.92
C ASP A 279 6.22 -13.32 5.47
N GLY A 280 6.08 -14.33 6.33
CA GLY A 280 7.21 -15.12 6.82
C GLY A 280 8.07 -14.44 7.88
N ILE A 281 9.31 -14.91 8.02
CA ILE A 281 10.28 -14.39 8.99
C ILE A 281 11.10 -13.26 8.35
N LYS A 282 11.09 -12.07 8.95
CA LYS A 282 11.80 -10.88 8.43
C LYS A 282 12.53 -10.10 9.52
N PRO A 283 13.52 -9.26 9.15
CA PRO A 283 14.11 -8.29 10.05
C PRO A 283 13.04 -7.32 10.57
N VAL A 284 12.91 -7.23 11.89
CA VAL A 284 11.97 -6.32 12.56
C VAL A 284 12.74 -5.24 13.32
N PHE A 285 12.18 -4.05 13.33
CA PHE A 285 12.68 -2.88 14.02
C PHE A 285 11.62 -2.38 14.99
N ARG A 286 12.03 -2.21 16.25
CA ARG A 286 11.22 -1.60 17.30
C ARG A 286 11.28 -0.09 17.15
N VAL A 287 10.12 0.54 17.02
CA VAL A 287 9.96 1.99 16.96
C VAL A 287 9.26 2.43 18.24
N ARG A 288 9.91 3.31 19.01
CA ARG A 288 9.34 3.89 20.23
C ARG A 288 9.15 5.39 20.04
N THR A 289 7.99 5.88 20.46
CA THR A 289 7.67 7.31 20.38
C THR A 289 7.86 8.01 21.73
N ARG A 290 7.86 9.34 21.74
CA ARG A 290 8.00 10.16 22.93
C ARG A 290 6.82 9.98 23.87
N SER A 291 5.60 9.69 23.42
CA SER A 291 4.51 9.32 24.35
C SER A 291 4.69 7.92 24.96
N GLY A 292 5.69 7.15 24.53
CA GLY A 292 5.96 5.80 25.03
C GLY A 292 5.18 4.71 24.31
N ARG A 293 4.59 5.02 23.15
CA ARG A 293 4.02 4.02 22.25
C ARG A 293 5.14 3.22 21.61
N GLU A 294 4.84 1.96 21.30
CA GLU A 294 5.81 1.04 20.74
C GLU A 294 5.13 0.19 19.67
N VAL A 295 5.76 0.11 18.51
CA VAL A 295 5.33 -0.75 17.40
C VAL A 295 6.55 -1.41 16.78
N ARG A 296 6.40 -2.66 16.35
CA ARG A 296 7.49 -3.47 15.81
C ARG A 296 7.17 -3.76 14.34
N THR A 297 8.00 -3.29 13.43
CA THR A 297 7.70 -3.30 11.99
C THR A 297 8.91 -3.67 11.15
N THR A 298 8.69 -4.08 9.90
CA THR A 298 9.75 -4.20 8.88
C THR A 298 10.29 -2.81 8.49
N ILE A 299 11.55 -2.72 8.06
CA ILE A 299 12.18 -1.44 7.67
C ILE A 299 11.45 -0.68 6.54
N SER A 300 10.72 -1.40 5.69
CA SER A 300 9.94 -0.84 4.59
C SER A 300 8.53 -0.39 5.00
N HIS A 301 8.12 -0.61 6.26
CA HIS A 301 6.78 -0.23 6.72
C HIS A 301 6.64 1.30 6.75
N PRO A 302 5.65 1.89 6.07
CA PRO A 302 5.48 3.33 6.02
C PRO A 302 4.79 3.86 7.27
N PHE A 303 5.25 5.01 7.76
CA PHE A 303 4.60 5.77 8.82
C PHE A 303 4.09 7.09 8.25
N LEU A 304 2.92 7.54 8.71
CA LEU A 304 2.40 8.85 8.33
C LEU A 304 3.19 9.95 9.05
N THR A 305 3.92 10.76 8.28
CA THR A 305 4.66 11.94 8.76
C THR A 305 4.02 13.23 8.27
N GLU A 306 4.51 14.38 8.73
CA GLU A 306 4.11 15.70 8.20
C GLU A 306 4.39 15.87 6.70
N ARG A 307 5.29 15.05 6.14
CA ARG A 307 5.63 15.03 4.71
C ARG A 307 4.88 13.94 3.93
N GLY A 308 4.01 13.19 4.60
CA GLY A 308 3.29 12.04 4.08
C GLY A 308 3.85 10.70 4.54
N TRP A 309 3.40 9.64 3.89
CA TRP A 309 3.77 8.26 4.20
C TRP A 309 5.21 7.99 3.76
N LEU A 310 6.09 7.73 4.72
CA LEU A 310 7.51 7.46 4.49
C LEU A 310 7.91 6.12 5.13
N PRO A 311 8.63 5.23 4.43
CA PRO A 311 9.15 3.98 4.98
C PRO A 311 10.03 4.22 6.21
N LEU A 312 10.02 3.30 7.18
CA LEU A 312 10.86 3.39 8.38
C LEU A 312 12.35 3.58 8.07
N GLY A 313 12.85 2.97 6.99
CA GLY A 313 14.24 3.13 6.54
C GLY A 313 14.64 4.55 6.15
N ASP A 314 13.68 5.40 5.84
CA ASP A 314 13.89 6.83 5.52
C ASP A 314 13.66 7.74 6.73
N LEU A 315 13.29 7.17 7.89
CA LEU A 315 13.01 7.90 9.12
C LEU A 315 14.18 7.82 10.10
N GLY A 316 14.35 8.91 10.86
CA GLY A 316 15.31 8.98 11.95
C GLY A 316 14.64 9.35 13.27
N VAL A 317 15.37 9.17 14.36
CA VAL A 317 15.00 9.72 15.68
C VAL A 317 14.83 11.24 15.56
N GLY A 318 13.77 11.77 16.17
CA GLY A 318 13.38 13.18 16.07
C GLY A 318 12.30 13.47 15.02
N VAL A 319 12.01 12.54 14.11
CA VAL A 319 10.90 12.68 13.16
C VAL A 319 9.57 12.47 13.89
N ARG A 320 8.56 13.28 13.53
CA ARG A 320 7.20 13.14 14.06
C ARG A 320 6.33 12.28 13.16
N VAL A 321 5.68 11.30 13.76
CA VAL A 321 4.71 10.39 13.14
C VAL A 321 3.32 10.62 13.71
N ALA A 322 2.30 10.33 12.92
CA ALA A 322 0.92 10.44 13.34
C ALA A 322 0.54 9.26 14.25
N VAL A 323 -0.08 9.58 15.37
CA VAL A 323 -0.68 8.61 16.30
C VAL A 323 -2.14 8.99 16.54
N PRO A 324 -3.03 8.05 16.88
CA PRO A 324 -4.43 8.40 17.15
C PRO A 324 -4.55 9.34 18.36
N HIS A 325 -5.42 10.34 18.24
CA HIS A 325 -5.82 11.20 19.36
C HIS A 325 -6.81 10.47 20.30
N ALA A 326 -7.70 9.65 19.72
CA ALA A 326 -8.65 8.82 20.45
C ALA A 326 -8.96 7.56 19.66
N LEU A 327 -9.26 6.45 20.33
CA LEU A 327 -9.75 5.20 19.71
C LEU A 327 -11.05 4.75 20.38
N PRO A 328 -12.17 5.45 20.18
CA PRO A 328 -13.37 5.30 21.00
C PRO A 328 -14.23 4.08 20.65
N PHE A 329 -13.57 2.93 20.61
CA PHE A 329 -14.19 1.64 20.37
C PHE A 329 -14.17 0.83 21.66
N PHE A 330 -15.37 0.42 22.06
CA PHE A 330 -15.62 -0.30 23.30
C PHE A 330 -16.30 -1.62 22.96
N GLY A 331 -16.05 -2.65 23.77
CA GLY A 331 -16.71 -3.92 23.57
C GLY A 331 -18.13 -3.92 24.15
N THR A 332 -18.75 -5.10 24.13
CA THR A 332 -20.12 -5.31 24.60
C THR A 332 -20.20 -6.31 25.74
N ASP A 333 -19.09 -6.96 26.10
CA ASP A 333 -19.06 -8.05 27.06
C ASP A 333 -19.26 -7.48 28.47
N ARG A 334 -20.31 -7.92 29.17
CA ARG A 334 -20.57 -7.47 30.53
C ARG A 334 -20.08 -8.49 31.55
N LEU A 335 -19.35 -7.99 32.55
CA LEU A 335 -19.04 -8.73 33.77
C LEU A 335 -19.91 -8.25 34.94
N PRO A 336 -20.09 -9.05 36.00
CA PRO A 336 -20.65 -8.52 37.25
C PRO A 336 -19.83 -7.33 37.73
N ALA A 337 -20.47 -6.22 38.14
CA ALA A 337 -19.76 -5.01 38.59
C ALA A 337 -18.74 -5.30 39.70
N ALA A 338 -19.09 -6.23 40.60
CA ALA A 338 -18.18 -6.74 41.63
C ALA A 338 -16.90 -7.39 41.07
N GLU A 339 -17.01 -8.15 39.98
CA GLU A 339 -15.86 -8.79 39.32
C GLU A 339 -14.98 -7.75 38.64
N VAL A 340 -15.57 -6.70 38.03
CA VAL A 340 -14.83 -5.57 37.45
C VAL A 340 -14.01 -4.83 38.51
N VAL A 341 -14.62 -4.50 39.65
CA VAL A 341 -13.94 -3.84 40.77
C VAL A 341 -12.83 -4.74 41.33
N LEU A 342 -13.08 -6.04 41.49
CA LEU A 342 -12.08 -6.99 41.96
C LEU A 342 -10.88 -7.08 41.01
N LEU A 343 -11.12 -7.13 39.70
CA LEU A 343 -10.06 -7.13 38.68
C LEU A 343 -9.19 -5.88 38.77
N ALA A 344 -9.80 -4.70 38.93
CA ALA A 344 -9.05 -3.45 39.07
C ALA A 344 -8.10 -3.47 40.29
N HIS A 345 -8.58 -4.02 41.41
CA HIS A 345 -7.76 -4.16 42.63
C HIS A 345 -6.65 -5.21 42.48
N LEU A 346 -6.95 -6.36 41.85
CA LEU A 346 -5.98 -7.43 41.59
C LEU A 346 -4.84 -6.96 40.70
N VAL A 347 -5.18 -6.13 39.71
CA VAL A 347 -4.22 -5.53 38.79
C VAL A 347 -3.39 -4.44 39.48
N GLY A 348 -4.02 -3.54 40.25
CA GLY A 348 -3.36 -2.36 40.81
C GLY A 348 -2.39 -2.64 41.97
N HIS A 349 -2.74 -3.51 42.91
CA HIS A 349 -1.89 -3.82 44.08
C HIS A 349 -1.13 -5.15 43.97
N GLY A 350 -1.35 -5.88 42.88
CA GLY A 350 -0.87 -7.23 42.70
C GLY A 350 -1.58 -8.24 43.61
N HIS A 351 -1.44 -9.51 43.25
CA HIS A 351 -1.90 -10.66 44.04
C HIS A 351 -0.68 -11.40 44.59
N ARG A 352 -0.61 -11.56 45.91
CA ARG A 352 0.28 -12.53 46.58
C ARG A 352 -0.58 -13.51 47.38
N VAL A 353 -0.09 -14.74 47.52
CA VAL A 353 0.07 -15.50 48.79
C VAL A 353 -0.13 -17.01 48.61
N ALA A 354 0.60 -17.80 49.41
CA ALA A 354 0.17 -19.13 49.84
C ALA A 354 -0.83 -18.99 51.00
N GLY A 355 -2.13 -19.18 50.76
CA GLY A 355 -3.20 -19.02 51.78
C GLY A 355 -4.24 -17.91 51.55
N GLY A 356 -4.43 -17.45 50.31
CA GLY A 356 -5.51 -16.53 49.88
C GLY A 356 -5.05 -15.10 49.57
N ALA A 357 -5.80 -14.37 48.74
CA ALA A 357 -5.39 -13.06 48.23
C ALA A 357 -5.27 -11.98 49.33
N VAL A 358 -4.11 -11.33 49.39
CA VAL A 358 -3.87 -10.19 50.29
C VAL A 358 -3.78 -8.89 49.50
N PHE A 359 -4.57 -7.89 49.92
CA PHE A 359 -4.56 -6.53 49.38
C PHE A 359 -4.16 -5.56 50.48
N ALA A 360 -3.17 -4.71 50.22
CA ALA A 360 -2.76 -3.67 51.16
C ALA A 360 -3.14 -2.30 50.59
N ASN A 361 -4.01 -1.56 51.27
CA ASN A 361 -4.34 -0.20 50.87
C ASN A 361 -4.63 0.65 52.11
N THR A 362 -3.94 1.78 52.23
CA THR A 362 -4.04 2.68 53.40
C THR A 362 -5.32 3.50 53.43
N SER A 363 -6.06 3.59 52.32
CA SER A 363 -7.30 4.38 52.24
C SER A 363 -8.53 3.59 52.72
N PRO A 364 -9.21 4.01 53.80
CA PRO A 364 -10.43 3.35 54.28
C PRO A 364 -11.58 3.35 53.27
N THR A 365 -11.66 4.37 52.39
CA THR A 365 -12.74 4.48 51.39
C THR A 365 -12.55 3.48 50.26
N VAL A 366 -11.33 3.31 49.75
CA VAL A 366 -11.02 2.30 48.72
C VAL A 366 -11.28 0.89 49.24
N VAL A 367 -10.93 0.65 50.51
CA VAL A 367 -11.23 -0.61 51.18
C VAL A 367 -12.73 -0.82 51.31
N ALA A 368 -13.49 0.19 51.73
CA ALA A 368 -14.93 0.09 51.87
C ALA A 368 -15.59 -0.21 50.52
N ASP A 369 -15.15 0.44 49.45
CA ASP A 369 -15.60 0.17 48.07
C ASP A 369 -15.32 -1.28 47.66
N LEU A 370 -14.10 -1.79 47.93
CA LEU A 370 -13.76 -3.19 47.72
C LEU A 370 -14.68 -4.13 48.53
N VAL A 371 -14.93 -3.83 49.81
CA VAL A 371 -15.80 -4.65 50.67
C VAL A 371 -17.22 -4.71 50.17
N VAL A 372 -17.80 -3.57 49.81
CA VAL A 372 -19.18 -3.49 49.31
C VAL A 372 -19.33 -4.34 48.05
N HIS A 373 -18.37 -4.25 47.14
CA HIS A 373 -18.38 -5.03 45.90
C HIS A 373 -18.02 -6.51 46.12
N ALA A 374 -17.21 -6.84 47.13
CA ALA A 374 -16.83 -8.20 47.46
C ALA A 374 -17.91 -8.97 48.26
N ASP A 375 -18.65 -8.32 49.16
CA ASP A 375 -19.61 -8.99 50.05
C ASP A 375 -20.78 -9.60 49.26
N GLY A 376 -21.18 -8.95 48.15
CA GLY A 376 -22.14 -9.49 47.18
C GLY A 376 -21.66 -10.75 46.42
N GLN A 377 -20.39 -11.10 46.52
CA GLN A 377 -19.78 -12.28 45.87
C GLN A 377 -19.35 -13.34 46.88
N GLY A 378 -19.81 -13.29 48.14
CA GLY A 378 -19.42 -14.28 49.16
C GLY A 378 -17.96 -14.16 49.59
N VAL A 379 -17.41 -12.94 49.49
CA VAL A 379 -16.01 -12.62 49.75
C VAL A 379 -15.97 -11.54 50.84
N ARG A 380 -15.21 -11.76 51.92
CA ARG A 380 -15.12 -10.82 53.06
C ARG A 380 -13.70 -10.29 53.21
N ALA A 381 -13.54 -8.97 53.36
CA ALA A 381 -12.28 -8.39 53.80
C ALA A 381 -12.09 -8.57 55.31
N VAL A 382 -10.94 -9.11 55.70
CA VAL A 382 -10.53 -9.31 57.09
C VAL A 382 -9.25 -8.50 57.31
N PRO A 383 -9.22 -7.55 58.26
CA PRO A 383 -8.02 -6.79 58.55
C PRO A 383 -6.90 -7.72 59.06
N LEU A 384 -5.67 -7.49 58.59
CA LEU A 384 -4.50 -8.22 59.05
C LEU A 384 -4.04 -7.68 60.43
N PRO A 385 -3.53 -8.55 61.32
CA PRO A 385 -3.11 -8.14 62.68
C PRO A 385 -1.93 -7.16 62.75
N SER A 386 -1.23 -6.90 61.64
CA SER A 386 0.08 -6.25 61.60
C SER A 386 0.08 -4.72 61.71
N GLY A 387 -1.03 -4.07 62.07
CA GLY A 387 -1.10 -2.62 62.26
C GLY A 387 -1.01 -1.77 60.99
N HIS A 388 -0.62 -2.35 59.85
CA HIS A 388 -0.79 -1.77 58.54
C HIS A 388 -2.19 -2.07 58.01
N VAL A 389 -2.83 -1.10 57.36
CA VAL A 389 -4.17 -1.20 56.78
C VAL A 389 -4.13 -2.15 55.58
N ALA A 390 -4.09 -3.44 55.86
CA ALA A 390 -4.03 -4.51 54.89
C ALA A 390 -5.17 -5.49 55.16
N TYR A 391 -5.90 -5.83 54.10
CA TYR A 391 -7.07 -6.69 54.16
C TYR A 391 -6.75 -7.98 53.43
N ARG A 392 -6.90 -9.09 54.14
CA ARG A 392 -6.99 -10.39 53.50
C ARG A 392 -8.44 -10.56 53.07
N VAL A 393 -8.64 -10.88 51.81
CA VAL A 393 -9.97 -11.08 51.30
C VAL A 393 -10.19 -12.61 51.26
N VAL A 394 -11.21 -13.10 51.97
CA VAL A 394 -11.44 -14.53 52.22
C VAL A 394 -12.83 -14.94 51.74
N ALA A 395 -12.93 -16.05 51.00
CA ALA A 395 -14.22 -16.63 50.61
C ALA A 395 -14.97 -17.21 51.84
N LYS A 396 -16.30 -17.03 51.91
CA LYS A 396 -17.15 -17.68 52.92
C LYS A 396 -17.22 -19.21 52.64
N ALA A 397 -16.68 -19.99 53.58
CA ALA A 397 -16.78 -21.46 53.72
C ALA A 397 -15.85 -22.34 52.85
N ARG A 398 -15.67 -23.59 53.32
CA ARG A 398 -14.74 -24.67 52.87
C ARG A 398 -14.78 -24.95 51.34
N GLY A 399 -14.17 -24.09 50.54
CA GLY A 399 -14.01 -24.20 49.08
C GLY A 399 -12.83 -23.39 48.58
N ARG A 400 -12.52 -23.45 47.27
CA ARG A 400 -11.43 -22.65 46.66
C ARG A 400 -11.72 -21.15 46.82
N ASP A 401 -10.70 -20.35 47.08
CA ASP A 401 -10.81 -18.90 47.18
C ASP A 401 -11.38 -18.33 45.86
N ARG A 402 -12.52 -17.63 45.93
CA ARG A 402 -13.15 -17.04 44.74
C ARG A 402 -12.23 -16.05 44.04
N ILE A 403 -11.30 -15.43 44.76
CA ILE A 403 -10.33 -14.50 44.18
C ILE A 403 -9.29 -15.27 43.37
N GLU A 404 -8.85 -16.43 43.85
CA GLU A 404 -8.02 -17.34 43.06
C GLU A 404 -8.79 -17.84 41.84
N VAL A 405 -10.10 -18.10 41.95
CA VAL A 405 -10.93 -18.50 40.79
C VAL A 405 -11.05 -17.38 39.77
N VAL A 406 -11.30 -16.14 40.18
CA VAL A 406 -11.37 -14.97 39.28
C VAL A 406 -9.99 -14.69 38.68
N ALA A 407 -8.93 -14.70 39.50
CA ALA A 407 -7.56 -14.52 39.02
C ALA A 407 -7.16 -15.63 38.04
N ALA A 408 -7.50 -16.90 38.31
CA ALA A 408 -7.26 -18.03 37.41
C ALA A 408 -8.01 -17.85 36.08
N ARG A 409 -9.30 -17.52 36.16
CA ARG A 409 -10.16 -17.32 34.98
C ARG A 409 -9.59 -16.26 34.04
N HIS A 410 -9.01 -15.21 34.59
CA HIS A 410 -8.49 -14.06 33.84
C HIS A 410 -6.96 -14.08 33.67
N GLY A 411 -6.30 -15.22 33.91
CA GLY A 411 -4.86 -15.37 33.68
C GLY A 411 -3.96 -14.53 34.60
N LEU A 412 -4.47 -14.09 35.75
CA LEU A 412 -3.74 -13.25 36.71
C LEU A 412 -2.93 -14.05 37.75
N LEU A 413 -2.83 -15.38 37.60
CA LEU A 413 -1.98 -16.24 38.43
C LEU A 413 -0.55 -16.27 37.87
N GLY A 414 0.44 -15.72 38.58
CA GLY A 414 1.85 -15.71 38.12
C GLY A 414 2.72 -14.63 38.75
N VAL A 415 3.91 -14.36 38.21
CA VAL A 415 4.81 -13.27 38.65
C VAL A 415 4.21 -11.91 38.24
N ALA A 416 4.36 -10.86 39.06
CA ALA A 416 3.66 -9.58 38.86
C ALA A 416 4.19 -8.73 37.67
N ASN A 417 5.45 -8.91 37.28
CA ASN A 417 6.13 -7.99 36.37
C ASN A 417 5.75 -8.18 34.89
N ASP A 418 5.30 -9.37 34.49
CA ASP A 418 4.90 -9.66 33.10
C ASP A 418 3.38 -9.59 32.89
N ARG A 419 2.61 -9.17 33.91
CA ARG A 419 1.14 -9.15 33.81
C ARG A 419 0.65 -7.93 33.03
N GLY A 420 -0.12 -8.17 31.98
CA GLY A 420 -0.91 -7.14 31.30
C GLY A 420 -2.31 -6.96 31.88
N ILE A 421 -3.08 -6.08 31.25
CA ILE A 421 -4.52 -5.98 31.47
C ILE A 421 -5.19 -7.26 30.94
N PRO A 422 -6.12 -7.92 31.68
CA PRO A 422 -6.81 -9.10 31.17
C PRO A 422 -7.62 -8.83 29.90
N ASP A 423 -7.63 -9.79 28.97
CA ASP A 423 -8.38 -9.70 27.70
C ASP A 423 -9.86 -9.35 27.88
N ALA A 424 -10.49 -9.89 28.94
CA ALA A 424 -11.88 -9.61 29.26
C ALA A 424 -12.14 -8.13 29.54
N VAL A 425 -11.15 -7.39 30.07
CA VAL A 425 -11.26 -5.95 30.35
C VAL A 425 -11.33 -5.15 29.06
N PHE A 426 -10.54 -5.50 28.04
CA PHE A 426 -10.58 -4.79 26.75
C PHE A 426 -11.94 -4.90 26.05
N ARG A 427 -12.71 -5.97 26.32
CA ARG A 427 -14.04 -6.20 25.73
C ARG A 427 -15.20 -5.61 26.53
N LEU A 428 -14.92 -4.93 27.64
CA LEU A 428 -15.95 -4.29 28.45
C LEU A 428 -16.63 -3.13 27.70
N PRO A 429 -17.92 -2.88 27.95
CA PRO A 429 -18.58 -1.66 27.50
C PRO A 429 -18.04 -0.45 28.24
N HIS A 430 -18.25 0.72 27.64
CA HIS A 430 -17.78 2.02 28.12
C HIS A 430 -17.98 2.24 29.62
N ASP A 431 -19.17 1.92 30.16
CA ASP A 431 -19.51 2.12 31.58
C ASP A 431 -18.67 1.24 32.52
N GLN A 432 -18.45 -0.03 32.15
CA GLN A 432 -17.67 -0.96 32.97
C GLN A 432 -16.17 -0.74 32.84
N LEU A 433 -15.71 -0.31 31.66
CA LEU A 433 -14.32 0.06 31.46
C LEU A 433 -13.96 1.33 32.24
N ALA A 434 -14.87 2.31 32.30
CA ALA A 434 -14.72 3.50 33.14
C ALA A 434 -14.68 3.15 34.63
N LEU A 435 -15.56 2.24 35.08
CA LEU A 435 -15.52 1.72 36.45
C LEU A 435 -14.18 1.03 36.76
N PHE A 436 -13.69 0.17 35.86
CA PHE A 436 -12.41 -0.51 36.01
C PHE A 436 -11.25 0.50 36.15
N LEU A 437 -11.14 1.48 35.25
CA LEU A 437 -10.07 2.48 35.28
C LEU A 437 -10.16 3.37 36.52
N GLY A 438 -11.36 3.83 36.90
CA GLY A 438 -11.54 4.63 38.12
C GLY A 438 -11.05 3.91 39.38
N ARG A 439 -11.35 2.61 39.51
CA ARG A 439 -10.87 1.80 40.63
C ARG A 439 -9.39 1.43 40.53
N LEU A 440 -8.88 1.21 39.32
CA LEU A 440 -7.45 0.98 39.12
C LEU A 440 -6.62 2.21 39.56
N PHE A 441 -7.03 3.41 39.16
CA PHE A 441 -6.39 4.65 39.61
C PHE A 441 -6.58 4.93 41.11
N ALA A 442 -7.67 4.46 41.72
CA ALA A 442 -7.85 4.57 43.17
C ALA A 442 -6.82 3.73 43.94
N THR A 443 -6.33 2.65 43.34
CA THR A 443 -5.39 1.71 43.96
C THR A 443 -3.93 2.06 43.72
N ALA A 444 -3.53 2.30 42.47
CA ALA A 444 -2.14 2.52 42.06
C ALA A 444 -1.92 3.86 41.33
N GLY A 445 -2.97 4.67 41.22
CA GLY A 445 -2.92 6.00 40.64
C GLY A 445 -2.81 7.11 41.69
N GLY A 446 -2.48 8.31 41.21
CA GLY A 446 -2.43 9.50 42.05
C GLY A 446 -2.62 10.78 41.28
N ALA A 447 -3.26 11.74 41.92
CA ALA A 447 -3.45 13.09 41.41
C ALA A 447 -2.59 14.08 42.19
N ARG A 448 -1.81 14.92 41.50
CA ARG A 448 -1.07 16.02 42.14
C ARG A 448 -1.24 17.32 41.38
N ALA A 449 -1.86 18.30 42.03
CA ALA A 449 -1.93 19.66 41.50
C ALA A 449 -0.53 20.31 41.48
N ALA A 450 -0.20 21.02 40.40
CA ALA A 450 1.08 21.71 40.26
C ALA A 450 1.07 23.08 40.98
N ALA A 451 2.25 23.66 41.25
CA ALA A 451 2.33 25.02 41.79
C ALA A 451 1.82 26.08 40.78
N ARG A 452 1.97 25.81 39.47
CA ARG A 452 1.40 26.56 38.35
C ARG A 452 0.88 25.55 37.31
N GLY A 453 -0.28 25.81 36.70
CA GLY A 453 -0.95 24.89 35.76
C GLY A 453 -1.93 23.90 36.43
N ALA A 454 -2.50 22.99 35.64
CA ALA A 454 -3.52 22.03 36.08
C ALA A 454 -2.98 21.02 37.10
N GLY A 455 -1.81 20.43 36.83
CA GLY A 455 -1.20 19.39 37.64
C GLY A 455 -0.79 18.19 36.80
N ARG A 456 -0.77 17.01 37.43
CA ARG A 456 -0.60 15.73 36.73
C ARG A 456 -1.41 14.63 37.40
N ILE A 457 -1.90 13.72 36.57
CA ILE A 457 -2.42 12.41 37.00
C ILE A 457 -1.35 11.38 36.65
N ARG A 458 -1.06 10.48 37.58
CA ARG A 458 -0.05 9.43 37.38
C ARG A 458 -0.58 8.05 37.73
N PHE A 459 -0.02 7.04 37.08
CA PHE A 459 -0.17 5.63 37.43
C PHE A 459 1.20 4.96 37.36
N LEU A 460 1.60 4.26 38.40
CA LEU A 460 2.93 3.65 38.51
C LEU A 460 2.80 2.13 38.57
N THR A 461 3.57 1.42 37.75
CA THR A 461 3.61 -0.04 37.73
C THR A 461 5.02 -0.54 37.43
N ALA A 462 5.34 -1.76 37.87
CA ALA A 462 6.57 -2.45 37.50
C ALA A 462 6.45 -3.23 36.17
N SER A 463 5.26 -3.27 35.57
CA SER A 463 4.99 -4.03 34.35
C SER A 463 4.80 -3.11 33.14
N ARG A 464 5.62 -3.28 32.11
CA ARG A 464 5.49 -2.55 30.84
C ARG A 464 4.18 -2.87 30.12
N PRO A 465 3.78 -4.15 29.92
CA PRO A 465 2.49 -4.48 29.33
C PRO A 465 1.30 -3.87 30.07
N MET A 466 1.37 -3.77 31.40
CA MET A 466 0.35 -3.08 32.20
C MET A 466 0.28 -1.58 31.86
N ALA A 467 1.41 -0.88 31.83
CA ALA A 467 1.46 0.55 31.53
C ALA A 467 0.93 0.84 30.11
N GLN A 468 1.35 0.04 29.12
CA GLN A 468 0.87 0.13 27.74
C GLN A 468 -0.62 -0.19 27.63
N GLY A 469 -1.09 -1.21 28.34
CA GLY A 469 -2.52 -1.56 28.40
C GLY A 469 -3.37 -0.42 28.98
N VAL A 470 -2.93 0.19 30.08
CA VAL A 470 -3.64 1.35 30.67
C VAL A 470 -3.58 2.56 29.73
N GLN A 471 -2.45 2.82 29.07
CA GLN A 471 -2.34 3.87 28.05
C GLN A 471 -3.34 3.66 26.91
N HIS A 472 -3.43 2.44 26.38
CA HIS A 472 -4.40 2.09 25.34
C HIS A 472 -5.84 2.25 25.83
N LEU A 473 -6.16 1.81 27.05
CA LEU A 473 -7.51 1.98 27.60
C LEU A 473 -7.89 3.46 27.76
N LEU A 474 -6.99 4.32 28.22
CA LEU A 474 -7.21 5.76 28.31
C LEU A 474 -7.40 6.42 26.94
N LEU A 475 -6.65 5.96 25.92
CA LEU A 475 -6.83 6.40 24.54
C LEU A 475 -8.25 6.16 24.03
N ARG A 476 -8.93 5.11 24.49
CA ARG A 476 -10.33 4.85 24.12
C ARG A 476 -11.31 5.91 24.64
N PHE A 477 -10.98 6.55 25.76
CA PHE A 477 -11.75 7.66 26.31
C PHE A 477 -11.29 9.03 25.81
N GLY A 478 -10.37 9.06 24.84
CA GLY A 478 -9.78 10.30 24.33
C GLY A 478 -8.92 11.02 25.37
N VAL A 479 -8.23 10.26 26.23
CA VAL A 479 -7.27 10.80 27.20
C VAL A 479 -5.87 10.39 26.75
N ALA A 480 -5.10 11.34 26.24
CA ALA A 480 -3.72 11.10 25.87
C ALA A 480 -2.83 11.00 27.12
N ALA A 481 -2.09 9.89 27.23
CA ALA A 481 -1.19 9.63 28.34
C ALA A 481 0.20 9.29 27.81
N ALA A 482 1.24 9.68 28.55
CA ALA A 482 2.61 9.36 28.21
C ALA A 482 3.19 8.33 29.20
N VAL A 483 3.84 7.29 28.70
CA VAL A 483 4.55 6.29 29.52
C VAL A 483 6.03 6.68 29.63
N ARG A 484 6.55 6.68 30.86
CA ARG A 484 7.93 7.06 31.20
C ARG A 484 8.60 5.92 31.96
N GLU A 485 9.81 5.58 31.55
CA GLU A 485 10.62 4.60 32.27
C GLU A 485 11.39 5.27 33.39
N LYS A 486 11.37 4.67 34.58
CA LYS A 486 12.07 5.14 35.77
C LYS A 486 12.85 3.99 36.38
N ARG A 487 14.12 4.23 36.70
CA ARG A 487 14.91 3.32 37.52
C ARG A 487 14.87 3.77 38.95
N MET A 488 14.46 2.89 39.84
CA MET A 488 14.47 3.14 41.28
C MET A 488 15.38 2.13 41.95
N CYS A 489 16.34 2.62 42.74
CA CYS A 489 17.17 1.77 43.58
C CYS A 489 16.57 1.74 44.99
N GLU A 490 16.16 0.57 45.44
CA GLU A 490 15.62 0.37 46.78
C GLU A 490 16.35 -0.81 47.43
N GLN A 491 16.92 -0.59 48.62
CA GLN A 491 17.67 -1.61 49.37
C GLN A 491 18.78 -2.32 48.57
N GLY A 492 19.40 -1.62 47.61
CA GLY A 492 20.47 -2.17 46.75
C GLY A 492 19.99 -2.95 45.52
N VAL A 493 18.67 -3.08 45.33
CA VAL A 493 18.07 -3.69 44.14
C VAL A 493 17.53 -2.58 43.22
N THR A 494 17.89 -2.64 41.94
CA THR A 494 17.36 -1.70 40.93
C THR A 494 16.10 -2.29 40.33
N HIS A 495 15.02 -1.51 40.38
CA HIS A 495 13.73 -1.85 39.79
C HIS A 495 13.45 -0.89 38.62
N ASP A 496 13.13 -1.46 37.46
CA ASP A 496 12.55 -0.70 36.35
C ASP A 496 11.05 -0.53 36.60
N LEU A 497 10.61 0.71 36.60
CA LEU A 497 9.22 1.12 36.81
C LEU A 497 8.74 1.93 35.61
N PHE A 498 7.45 1.83 35.33
CA PHE A 498 6.75 2.53 34.27
C PHE A 498 5.73 3.47 34.90
N GLU A 499 5.96 4.77 34.73
CA GLU A 499 5.03 5.82 35.16
C GLU A 499 4.26 6.32 33.94
N LEU A 500 2.96 6.09 33.95
CA LEU A 500 2.04 6.74 33.04
C LEU A 500 1.67 8.11 33.61
N GLU A 501 1.76 9.15 32.81
CA GLU A 501 1.43 10.54 33.19
C GLU A 501 0.44 11.17 32.21
N VAL A 502 -0.56 11.86 32.75
CA VAL A 502 -1.46 12.77 32.03
C VAL A 502 -1.22 14.18 32.55
N THR A 503 -0.79 15.09 31.66
CA THR A 503 -0.31 16.42 32.02
C THR A 503 -1.04 17.56 31.30
N ASP A 504 -1.61 17.29 30.12
CA ASP A 504 -2.37 18.29 29.38
C ASP A 504 -3.70 18.63 30.11
N ALA A 505 -4.08 19.90 30.09
CA ALA A 505 -5.27 20.36 30.80
C ALA A 505 -6.57 19.78 30.20
N THR A 506 -6.63 19.59 28.88
CA THR A 506 -7.81 19.02 28.22
C THR A 506 -7.96 17.54 28.55
N ASP A 507 -6.87 16.78 28.52
CA ASP A 507 -6.84 15.36 28.90
C ASP A 507 -7.13 15.15 30.40
N ILE A 508 -6.57 15.99 31.28
CA ILE A 508 -6.87 15.97 32.72
C ILE A 508 -8.36 16.18 32.95
N ARG A 509 -8.98 17.13 32.24
CA ARG A 509 -10.41 17.38 32.36
C ARG A 509 -11.23 16.21 31.84
N ALA A 510 -10.89 15.69 30.66
CA ALA A 510 -11.53 14.52 30.07
C ALA A 510 -11.44 13.30 30.99
N PHE A 511 -10.32 13.11 31.70
CA PHE A 511 -10.17 12.08 32.72
C PHE A 511 -11.12 12.33 33.91
N CYS A 512 -11.08 13.52 34.50
CA CYS A 512 -11.89 13.85 35.68
C CYS A 512 -13.40 13.75 35.42
N ASP A 513 -13.83 14.07 34.20
CA ASP A 513 -15.24 14.04 33.80
C ASP A 513 -15.76 12.61 33.57
N GLN A 514 -14.87 11.65 33.29
CA GLN A 514 -15.23 10.28 32.89
C GLN A 514 -14.96 9.22 33.97
N PHE A 515 -14.02 9.45 34.89
CA PHE A 515 -13.61 8.45 35.87
C PHE A 515 -13.79 8.90 37.31
N GLU A 516 -14.49 8.08 38.09
CA GLU A 516 -14.62 8.26 39.53
C GLU A 516 -13.48 7.52 40.27
N VAL A 517 -12.52 8.28 40.79
CA VAL A 517 -11.36 7.76 41.55
C VAL A 517 -11.64 7.82 43.05
N VAL A 518 -12.16 6.71 43.59
CA VAL A 518 -12.56 6.60 45.00
C VAL A 518 -11.39 6.89 45.96
N GLY A 519 -11.68 7.65 47.01
CA GLY A 519 -10.72 8.04 48.04
C GLY A 519 -9.76 9.14 47.63
N GLN A 520 -9.85 9.65 46.40
CA GLN A 520 -9.06 10.77 45.92
C GLN A 520 -9.93 11.91 45.35
N GLU A 521 -11.23 11.92 45.65
CA GLU A 521 -12.24 12.80 45.03
C GLU A 521 -11.84 14.27 45.15
N ARG A 522 -11.40 14.70 46.33
CA ARG A 522 -10.93 16.09 46.57
C ARG A 522 -9.73 16.46 45.69
N SER A 523 -8.78 15.54 45.51
CA SER A 523 -7.57 15.79 44.71
C SER A 523 -7.91 15.96 43.24
N PHE A 524 -8.80 15.10 42.71
CA PHE A 524 -9.25 15.18 41.31
C PHE A 524 -10.18 16.38 41.08
N GLU A 525 -11.01 16.76 42.06
CA GLU A 525 -11.84 17.97 41.98
C GLU A 525 -10.97 19.25 41.88
N VAL A 526 -9.90 19.35 42.67
CA VAL A 526 -8.96 20.47 42.58
C VAL A 526 -8.26 20.51 41.22
N LEU A 527 -7.86 19.35 40.70
CA LEU A 527 -7.23 19.23 39.37
C LEU A 527 -8.20 19.66 38.26
N SER A 528 -9.44 19.16 38.27
CA SER A 528 -10.47 19.51 37.28
C SER A 528 -10.76 21.01 37.27
N ARG A 529 -10.91 21.64 38.45
CA ARG A 529 -11.12 23.10 38.55
C ARG A 529 -9.94 23.89 37.98
N ARG A 530 -8.70 23.44 38.22
CA ARG A 530 -7.49 24.12 37.70
C ARG A 530 -7.32 23.92 36.20
N ALA A 531 -7.67 22.75 35.68
CA ALA A 531 -7.70 22.48 34.24
C ALA A 531 -8.73 23.38 33.53
N GLY A 532 -9.89 23.64 34.14
CA GLY A 532 -10.92 24.51 33.59
C GLY A 532 -10.60 26.02 33.59
N GLY A 533 -9.60 26.47 34.34
CA GLY A 533 -9.21 27.89 34.44
C GLY A 533 -8.18 28.38 33.41
N ALA A 534 -7.57 27.47 32.64
CA ALA A 534 -6.66 27.82 31.54
C ALA A 534 -7.49 28.11 30.27
N GLY A 535 -7.78 29.37 29.99
CA GLY A 535 -8.63 29.77 28.87
C GLY A 535 -8.00 29.53 27.49
N SER A 536 -8.74 28.86 26.61
CA SER A 536 -9.06 29.35 25.26
C SER A 536 -10.28 28.59 24.74
N GLY A 537 -11.15 29.29 24.01
CA GLY A 537 -12.46 28.79 23.60
C GLY A 537 -12.38 27.66 22.57
N LEU A 538 -12.69 26.44 23.01
CA LEU A 538 -13.49 25.51 22.23
C LEU A 538 -14.73 25.18 23.07
N ALA A 539 -15.89 25.25 22.43
CA ALA A 539 -17.18 25.09 23.07
C ALA A 539 -17.26 23.79 23.87
N VAL A 540 -17.29 23.94 25.20
CA VAL A 540 -17.95 23.00 26.10
C VAL A 540 -19.41 22.96 25.65
N GLY A 541 -19.84 21.92 24.93
CA GLY A 541 -21.21 21.90 24.43
C GLY A 541 -21.63 20.81 23.44
N ALA A 542 -20.72 20.00 22.91
CA ALA A 542 -21.12 18.77 22.24
C ALA A 542 -20.73 17.61 23.16
N ARG A 543 -21.72 16.92 23.74
CA ARG A 543 -21.57 15.46 23.91
C ARG A 543 -21.05 14.99 22.58
N ALA A 544 -19.76 14.61 22.48
CA ALA A 544 -19.25 14.01 21.27
C ALA A 544 -20.26 12.92 20.92
N LYS A 545 -20.94 13.07 19.77
CA LYS A 545 -21.81 12.01 19.27
C LYS A 545 -20.84 10.92 18.84
N TRP A 546 -20.41 10.13 19.82
CA TRP A 546 -19.62 8.93 19.60
C TRP A 546 -20.43 8.07 18.62
N PRO A 547 -19.83 7.61 17.52
CA PRO A 547 -20.53 6.73 16.60
C PRO A 547 -21.04 5.52 17.39
N ARG A 548 -22.37 5.41 17.51
CA ARG A 548 -23.01 4.29 18.19
C ARG A 548 -22.91 3.08 17.28
N GLY A 549 -21.93 2.21 17.54
CA GLY A 549 -21.69 1.02 16.74
C GLY A 549 -21.18 1.39 15.36
N GLY A 550 -19.89 1.20 15.10
CA GLY A 550 -19.34 1.35 13.76
C GLY A 550 -20.03 0.35 12.84
N ALA A 551 -20.96 0.81 12.02
CA ALA A 551 -21.30 0.07 10.81
C ALA A 551 -19.98 -0.11 10.05
N VAL A 552 -19.60 -1.37 9.79
CA VAL A 552 -18.42 -1.67 9.01
C VAL A 552 -18.65 -1.06 7.62
N ASP A 553 -17.78 -0.13 7.22
CA ASP A 553 -17.85 0.45 5.89
C ASP A 553 -17.51 -0.64 4.87
N THR A 554 -18.55 -1.21 4.27
CA THR A 554 -18.44 -2.17 3.16
C THR A 554 -18.55 -1.39 1.86
N ALA A 555 -17.45 -0.73 1.46
CA ALA A 555 -17.42 -0.05 0.17
C ALA A 555 -17.58 -1.09 -0.96
N SER A 556 -18.67 -1.01 -1.72
CA SER A 556 -18.89 -1.81 -2.92
C SER A 556 -17.81 -1.50 -3.97
N SER A 557 -17.15 -2.54 -4.45
CA SER A 557 -16.03 -2.50 -5.40
C SER A 557 -16.44 -1.98 -6.78
N GLY A 558 -16.27 -0.68 -7.00
CA GLY A 558 -16.10 -0.14 -8.35
C GLY A 558 -14.68 -0.45 -8.83
N ARG A 559 -14.51 -1.45 -9.72
CA ARG A 559 -13.22 -1.77 -10.35
C ARG A 559 -12.59 -0.51 -10.95
N ARG A 560 -11.54 0.01 -10.32
CA ARG A 560 -10.57 0.91 -10.97
C ARG A 560 -9.27 0.14 -11.17
N PRO A 561 -8.59 0.30 -12.32
CA PRO A 561 -7.37 -0.43 -12.60
C PRO A 561 -6.28 -0.06 -11.59
N ALA A 562 -5.58 -1.09 -11.12
CA ALA A 562 -4.45 -0.97 -10.20
C ALA A 562 -3.26 -0.35 -10.94
N GLY A 563 -3.13 0.97 -10.82
CA GLY A 563 -2.01 1.72 -11.37
C GLY A 563 -2.24 3.20 -11.11
N GLN A 564 -1.37 3.79 -10.29
CA GLN A 564 -1.38 5.21 -9.89
C GLN A 564 -2.41 5.60 -8.82
N VAL A 565 -2.06 5.39 -7.54
CA VAL A 565 -2.08 6.49 -6.56
C VAL A 565 -0.97 6.22 -5.54
N LEU A 566 0.16 6.94 -5.62
CA LEU A 566 0.88 7.30 -4.40
C LEU A 566 -0.09 8.24 -3.68
N GLU A 567 -0.88 7.68 -2.76
CA GLU A 567 -1.91 8.43 -2.05
C GLU A 567 -1.30 9.67 -1.42
N ARG A 568 -1.76 10.84 -1.88
CA ARG A 568 -1.43 12.10 -1.22
C ARG A 568 -1.77 11.93 0.26
N ALA A 569 -0.80 12.28 1.11
CA ALA A 569 -1.02 12.38 2.54
C ALA A 569 -2.34 13.13 2.80
N PRO A 570 -3.16 12.70 3.78
CA PRO A 570 -4.29 13.50 4.23
C PRO A 570 -3.83 14.93 4.50
N ASP A 571 -4.62 15.94 4.12
CA ASP A 571 -4.27 17.33 4.41
C ASP A 571 -3.96 17.45 5.92
N PRO A 572 -2.77 17.95 6.33
CA PRO A 572 -2.43 18.09 7.73
C PRO A 572 -3.47 18.87 8.56
N ARG A 573 -4.29 19.71 7.93
CA ARG A 573 -5.43 20.39 8.57
C ARG A 573 -6.61 19.46 8.86
N ALA A 574 -6.81 18.44 8.04
CA ALA A 574 -7.87 17.43 8.20
C ALA A 574 -7.59 16.48 9.38
N LEU A 575 -6.31 16.32 9.77
CA LEU A 575 -5.88 15.46 10.88
C LEU A 575 -6.18 16.02 12.27
N GLN A 576 -6.53 17.31 12.39
CA GLN A 576 -6.59 18.06 13.66
C GLN A 576 -7.47 17.44 14.76
N ASN A 577 -8.44 16.60 14.40
CA ASN A 577 -9.37 16.01 15.37
C ASN A 577 -9.13 14.53 15.67
N SER A 578 -8.34 13.82 14.85
CA SER A 578 -8.21 12.36 14.95
C SER A 578 -6.77 11.88 15.17
N ALA A 579 -5.77 12.69 14.86
CA ALA A 579 -4.37 12.34 14.98
C ALA A 579 -3.55 13.40 15.74
N LEU A 580 -2.54 12.94 16.47
CA LEU A 580 -1.51 13.74 17.12
C LEU A 580 -0.17 13.46 16.47
N TRP A 581 0.70 14.46 16.46
CA TRP A 581 2.09 14.29 16.04
C TRP A 581 2.94 13.89 17.24
N ASP A 582 3.51 12.69 17.20
CA ASP A 582 4.39 12.18 18.24
C ASP A 582 5.78 11.90 17.67
N GLU A 583 6.82 12.14 18.47
CA GLU A 583 8.19 12.07 17.99
C GLU A 583 8.78 10.69 18.20
N ILE A 584 9.44 10.14 17.18
CA ILE A 584 10.24 8.92 17.31
C ILE A 584 11.44 9.22 18.20
N VAL A 585 11.58 8.48 19.31
CA VAL A 585 12.73 8.59 20.22
C VAL A 585 13.72 7.44 20.06
N GLU A 586 13.32 6.35 19.42
CA GLU A 586 14.15 5.18 19.22
C GLU A 586 13.69 4.37 17.99
N ILE A 587 14.67 3.92 17.20
CA ILE A 587 14.51 2.90 16.16
C ILE A 587 15.63 1.89 16.40
N ALA A 588 15.29 0.66 16.79
CA ALA A 588 16.27 -0.37 17.14
C ALA A 588 15.95 -1.67 16.40
N TYR A 589 16.97 -2.32 15.85
CA TYR A 589 16.81 -3.66 15.31
C TYR A 589 16.43 -4.64 16.43
N ASP A 590 15.35 -5.41 16.23
CA ASP A 590 14.72 -6.27 17.23
C ASP A 590 14.77 -7.76 16.84
N GLY A 591 15.51 -8.12 15.80
CA GLY A 591 15.74 -9.50 15.39
C GLY A 591 14.92 -9.94 14.16
N MET A 592 14.91 -11.26 13.93
CA MET A 592 14.18 -11.92 12.86
C MET A 592 12.91 -12.54 13.45
N GLU A 593 11.75 -12.02 13.05
CA GLU A 593 10.46 -12.40 13.63
C GLU A 593 9.44 -12.71 12.54
N GLN A 594 8.41 -13.50 12.86
CA GLN A 594 7.27 -13.68 11.97
C GLN A 594 6.53 -12.35 11.79
N VAL A 595 6.23 -11.95 10.56
CA VAL A 595 5.55 -10.69 10.25
C VAL A 595 4.26 -10.90 9.47
N TYR A 596 3.29 -10.02 9.72
CA TYR A 596 1.97 -10.06 9.11
C TYR A 596 1.58 -8.67 8.59
N ASP A 597 0.67 -8.65 7.62
CA ASP A 597 0.01 -7.43 7.18
C ASP A 597 -1.46 -7.66 6.83
N LEU A 598 -2.22 -6.57 6.76
CA LEU A 598 -3.64 -6.55 6.41
C LEU A 598 -3.84 -5.66 5.18
N THR A 599 -4.51 -6.19 4.15
CA THR A 599 -4.95 -5.36 3.04
C THR A 599 -6.26 -4.67 3.42
N VAL A 600 -6.17 -3.40 3.78
CA VAL A 600 -7.33 -2.56 4.10
C VAL A 600 -7.77 -1.81 2.84
N PRO A 601 -9.00 -2.03 2.34
CA PRO A 601 -9.48 -1.35 1.14
C PRO A 601 -9.67 0.15 1.39
N VAL A 602 -9.54 0.95 0.34
CA VAL A 602 -9.79 2.42 0.30
C VAL A 602 -8.77 3.27 1.06
N THR A 603 -8.41 2.90 2.29
CA THR A 603 -7.55 3.72 3.16
C THR A 603 -6.11 3.23 3.24
N HIS A 604 -5.87 1.95 2.93
CA HIS A 604 -4.53 1.36 2.85
C HIS A 604 -3.64 1.53 4.11
N ASN A 605 -4.25 1.79 5.27
CA ASN A 605 -3.59 1.90 6.58
C ASN A 605 -4.49 1.35 7.70
N PHE A 606 -3.92 1.07 8.86
CA PHE A 606 -4.67 0.70 10.06
C PHE A 606 -3.85 0.97 11.32
N VAL A 607 -4.53 1.12 12.44
CA VAL A 607 -3.88 1.37 13.73
C VAL A 607 -3.30 0.07 14.31
N ALA A 608 -2.00 0.07 14.57
CA ALA A 608 -1.27 -1.01 15.23
C ALA A 608 -0.25 -0.44 16.23
N GLY A 609 -0.18 -1.00 17.44
CA GLY A 609 0.67 -0.43 18.50
C GLY A 609 0.27 1.00 18.89
N ASP A 610 -0.99 1.38 18.67
CA ASP A 610 -1.49 2.75 18.75
C ASP A 610 -0.76 3.76 17.84
N VAL A 611 -0.27 3.32 16.68
CA VAL A 611 0.33 4.15 15.63
C VAL A 611 -0.41 3.86 14.30
N PHE A 612 -0.51 4.86 13.42
CA PHE A 612 -1.15 4.72 12.10
C PHE A 612 -0.27 4.07 11.05
#